data_AF-X1HQC1-F1
#
_entry.id   AF-X1HQC1-F1
#
_cell.length_a   1.000
_cell.length_b   1.000
_cell.length_c   1.000
_cell.angle_alpha   90.00
_cell.angle_beta   90.00
_cell.angle_gamma   90.00
#
_symmetry.space_group_name_H-M   'P 1'
#
loop_
_entity.id
_entity.type
_entity.pdbx_description
1 polymer ?
#
loop_
_entity_poly.entity_id
_entity_poly.type
_entity_poly.pdbx_seq_one_letter_code
_entity_poly.pdbx_strand_id
1 'polypeptide(L)'
;MALEATVVGVGMVGEQIISILRERGFPMEWPPIVCATRERTEMLDGEEFYVKKTDESCFKGRDIVFFAGKEGARGASVQWGEIAQEAGAVCIDNGSDFRLDPAIPLVVPEVNPEAVTSKSRFIASPNCSTIQLVMVLHPLHKAARIRRVVVSTYQSVSGWGVRAYEDLLNQIPQALKSLNKVSF
;
A
#
# COMPACT_ATOMS: atom_id res chain seq x y z
N MET A 1 22.86 3.86 11.71
CA MET A 1 21.92 5.00 11.65
C MET A 1 20.57 4.42 11.33
N ALA A 2 19.53 4.79 12.07
CA ALA A 2 18.18 4.38 11.73
C ALA A 2 17.68 5.22 10.54
N LEU A 3 16.81 4.65 9.72
CA LEU A 3 16.23 5.31 8.56
C LEU A 3 15.19 6.36 8.96
N GLU A 4 15.12 7.44 8.22
CA GLU A 4 14.09 8.46 8.34
C GLU A 4 12.94 8.16 7.37
N ALA A 5 11.76 7.83 7.88
CA ALA A 5 10.64 7.38 7.05
C ALA A 5 9.45 8.37 7.04
N THR A 6 8.75 8.40 5.90
CA THR A 6 7.45 9.06 5.76
C THR A 6 6.41 8.08 5.23
N VAL A 7 5.19 8.12 5.77
CA VAL A 7 4.02 7.42 5.23
C VAL A 7 3.02 8.46 4.73
N VAL A 8 2.69 8.37 3.43
CA VAL A 8 1.68 9.23 2.80
C VAL A 8 0.41 8.40 2.61
N GLY A 9 -0.63 8.76 3.35
CA GLY A 9 -1.92 8.08 3.36
C GLY A 9 -2.20 7.42 4.70
N VAL A 10 -3.40 7.69 5.22
CA VAL A 10 -3.87 7.21 6.54
C VAL A 10 -5.10 6.32 6.46
N GLY A 11 -5.43 5.80 5.27
CA GLY A 11 -6.44 4.74 5.13
C GLY A 11 -5.93 3.39 5.66
N MET A 12 -6.73 2.34 5.47
CA MET A 12 -6.40 0.97 5.94
C MET A 12 -4.99 0.52 5.58
N VAL A 13 -4.52 0.84 4.36
CA VAL A 13 -3.16 0.47 3.92
C VAL A 13 -2.09 1.22 4.71
N GLY A 14 -2.29 2.52 4.97
CA GLY A 14 -1.33 3.34 5.71
C GLY A 14 -1.19 2.88 7.16
N GLU A 15 -2.32 2.58 7.79
CA GLU A 15 -2.35 1.98 9.13
C GLU A 15 -1.63 0.63 9.15
N GLN A 16 -1.87 -0.24 8.17
CA GLN A 16 -1.18 -1.53 8.08
C GLN A 16 0.33 -1.37 7.82
N ILE A 17 0.76 -0.38 7.04
CA ILE A 17 2.18 -0.07 6.86
C ILE A 17 2.83 0.25 8.21
N ILE A 18 2.22 1.14 9.01
CA ILE A 18 2.73 1.52 10.33
C ILE A 18 2.78 0.30 11.26
N SER A 19 1.69 -0.47 11.32
CA SER A 19 1.57 -1.66 12.17
C SER A 19 2.65 -2.70 11.84
N ILE A 20 2.83 -3.02 10.56
CA ILE A 20 3.83 -3.99 10.11
C ILE A 20 5.26 -3.48 10.37
N LEU A 21 5.55 -2.22 10.07
CA LEU A 21 6.87 -1.64 10.34
C LEU A 21 7.24 -1.76 11.83
N ARG A 22 6.27 -1.52 12.72
CA ARG A 22 6.43 -1.68 14.17
C ARG A 22 6.61 -3.14 14.57
N GLU A 23 5.73 -4.02 14.11
CA GLU A 23 5.78 -5.47 14.39
C GLU A 23 7.14 -6.07 13.99
N ARG A 24 7.68 -5.64 12.84
CA ARG A 24 8.97 -6.11 12.34
C ARG A 24 10.18 -5.46 13.00
N GLY A 25 9.99 -4.49 13.90
CA GLY A 25 11.07 -3.69 14.46
C GLY A 25 11.92 -3.03 13.37
N PHE A 26 11.27 -2.49 12.33
CA PHE A 26 11.97 -1.94 11.16
C PHE A 26 12.97 -0.86 11.61
N PRO A 27 14.22 -0.87 11.09
CA PRO A 27 15.30 -0.04 11.60
C PRO A 27 15.18 1.41 11.13
N MET A 28 14.19 2.11 11.67
CA MET A 28 13.88 3.52 11.42
C MET A 28 13.72 4.30 12.71
N GLU A 29 13.84 5.62 12.63
CA GLU A 29 13.45 6.51 13.70
C GLU A 29 11.92 6.49 13.87
N TRP A 30 11.47 6.39 15.12
CA TRP A 30 10.05 6.32 15.48
C TRP A 30 9.63 7.57 16.26
N PRO A 31 8.42 8.11 16.01
CA PRO A 31 7.47 7.71 14.96
C PRO A 31 7.86 8.23 13.55
N PRO A 32 7.38 7.60 12.45
CA PRO A 32 7.50 8.19 11.12
C PRO A 32 6.75 9.53 11.03
N ILE A 33 7.10 10.32 10.02
CA ILE A 33 6.22 11.39 9.57
C ILE A 33 5.03 10.74 8.86
N VAL A 34 3.81 11.15 9.22
CA VAL A 34 2.58 10.73 8.55
C VAL A 34 1.95 11.94 7.88
N CYS A 35 1.70 11.85 6.58
CA CYS A 35 1.10 12.93 5.78
C CYS A 35 -0.18 12.45 5.09
N ALA A 36 -1.12 13.38 4.92
CA ALA A 36 -2.40 13.15 4.26
C ALA A 36 -2.88 14.39 3.49
N THR A 37 -4.10 14.35 2.93
CA THR A 37 -4.70 15.51 2.23
C THR A 37 -4.99 16.72 3.11
N ARG A 38 -5.14 16.51 4.42
CA ARG A 38 -5.41 17.55 5.42
C ARG A 38 -4.71 17.21 6.74
N GLU A 39 -4.27 18.25 7.42
CA GLU A 39 -3.74 18.14 8.78
C GLU A 39 -4.82 17.78 9.79
N ARG A 40 -4.47 16.95 10.78
CA ARG A 40 -5.34 16.50 11.88
C ARG A 40 -4.64 15.49 12.77
N THR A 41 -5.21 15.25 13.93
CA THR A 41 -4.87 14.09 14.76
C THR A 41 -5.69 12.88 14.32
N GLU A 42 -5.04 11.72 14.16
CA GLU A 42 -5.67 10.43 13.83
C GLU A 42 -5.09 9.32 14.71
N MET A 43 -5.92 8.33 15.04
CA MET A 43 -5.47 7.11 15.70
C MET A 43 -5.01 6.12 14.63
N LEU A 44 -3.74 5.70 14.66
CA LEU A 44 -3.17 4.71 13.76
C LEU A 44 -2.46 3.65 14.59
N ASP A 45 -2.81 2.37 14.38
CA ASP A 45 -2.21 1.25 15.13
C ASP A 45 -2.33 1.42 16.67
N GLY A 46 -3.45 2.00 17.13
CA GLY A 46 -3.70 2.23 18.56
C GLY A 46 -2.94 3.41 19.19
N GLU A 47 -2.16 4.16 18.42
CA GLU A 47 -1.45 5.35 18.88
C GLU A 47 -1.95 6.63 18.19
N GLU A 48 -1.80 7.76 18.88
CA GLU A 48 -2.18 9.06 18.35
C GLU A 48 -1.06 9.63 17.46
N PHE A 49 -1.37 9.91 16.19
CA PHE A 49 -0.46 10.54 15.25
C PHE A 49 -0.97 11.93 14.87
N TYR A 50 -0.07 12.92 14.92
CA TYR A 50 -0.31 14.20 14.27
C TYR A 50 0.00 14.08 12.77
N VAL A 51 -1.07 13.92 11.99
CA VAL A 51 -1.01 13.79 10.53
C VAL A 51 -0.86 15.18 9.93
N LYS A 52 0.20 15.39 9.16
CA LYS A 52 0.45 16.64 8.45
C LYS A 52 -0.32 16.69 7.13
N LYS A 53 -0.63 17.90 6.66
CA LYS A 53 -0.97 18.07 5.24
C LYS A 53 0.28 17.76 4.41
N THR A 54 0.11 17.00 3.33
CA THR A 54 1.23 16.64 2.47
C THR A 54 1.74 17.88 1.72
N ASP A 55 3.03 18.16 1.90
CA ASP A 55 3.79 19.20 1.20
C ASP A 55 5.27 18.75 1.09
N GLU A 56 6.12 19.58 0.47
CA GLU A 56 7.54 19.29 0.25
C GLU A 56 8.31 19.00 1.56
N SER A 57 7.87 19.57 2.68
CA SER A 57 8.52 19.35 3.99
C SER A 57 8.35 17.93 4.50
N CYS A 58 7.33 17.19 4.03
CA CYS A 58 7.14 15.76 4.34
C CYS A 58 8.28 14.87 3.81
N PHE A 59 9.09 15.35 2.86
CA PHE A 59 10.09 14.55 2.16
C PHE A 59 11.53 14.97 2.44
N LYS A 60 11.74 16.13 3.07
CA LYS A 60 13.08 16.65 3.36
C LYS A 60 13.83 15.73 4.33
N GLY A 61 15.00 15.25 3.91
CA GLY A 61 15.86 14.40 4.74
C GLY A 61 15.20 13.07 5.12
N ARG A 62 14.36 12.52 4.24
CA ARG A 62 13.77 11.18 4.38
C ARG A 62 14.59 10.20 3.54
N ASP A 63 14.84 9.02 4.10
CA ASP A 63 15.50 7.94 3.38
C ASP A 63 14.48 7.12 2.57
N ILE A 64 13.27 6.93 3.13
CA ILE A 64 12.22 6.11 2.53
C ILE A 64 10.84 6.78 2.67
N VAL A 65 10.05 6.70 1.60
CA VAL A 65 8.67 7.19 1.56
C VAL A 65 7.76 6.07 1.11
N PHE A 66 6.76 5.76 1.93
CA PHE A 66 5.71 4.81 1.59
C PHE A 66 4.46 5.56 1.15
N PHE A 67 4.02 5.31 -0.07
CA PHE A 67 2.71 5.77 -0.55
C PHE A 67 1.69 4.66 -0.34
N ALA A 68 0.72 4.88 0.55
CA ALA A 68 -0.29 3.90 0.95
C ALA A 68 -1.41 3.70 -0.09
N GLY A 69 -1.16 4.01 -1.36
CA GLY A 69 -2.11 3.88 -2.46
C GLY A 69 -2.82 5.19 -2.81
N LYS A 70 -4.14 5.11 -3.07
CA LYS A 70 -4.91 6.27 -3.50
C LYS A 70 -5.23 7.18 -2.32
N GLU A 71 -4.54 8.30 -2.25
CA GLU A 71 -4.91 9.43 -1.42
C GLU A 71 -5.10 10.68 -2.31
N GLY A 72 -6.28 11.31 -2.23
CA GLY A 72 -6.68 12.41 -3.11
C GLY A 72 -7.32 11.97 -4.45
N ALA A 73 -7.56 12.95 -5.34
CA ALA A 73 -8.22 12.73 -6.64
C ALA A 73 -7.27 12.19 -7.73
N ARG A 74 -5.99 12.55 -7.63
CA ARG A 74 -4.86 11.93 -8.35
C ARG A 74 -4.06 11.18 -7.27
N GLY A 75 -3.61 9.94 -7.52
CA GLY A 75 -2.88 9.16 -6.51
C GLY A 75 -1.73 9.96 -5.90
N ALA A 76 -1.50 9.84 -4.59
CA ALA A 76 -0.53 10.68 -3.88
C ALA A 76 0.89 10.56 -4.47
N SER A 77 1.27 9.37 -4.92
CA SER A 77 2.55 9.14 -5.57
C SER A 77 2.69 9.86 -6.92
N VAL A 78 1.59 10.11 -7.65
CA VAL A 78 1.60 10.91 -8.89
C VAL A 78 1.89 12.38 -8.60
N GLN A 79 1.46 12.87 -7.44
CA GLN A 79 1.64 14.28 -7.05
C GLN A 79 2.99 14.52 -6.40
N TRP A 80 3.45 13.56 -5.58
CA TRP A 80 4.55 13.77 -4.64
C TRP A 80 5.74 12.83 -4.87
N GLY A 81 5.62 11.84 -5.75
CA GLY A 81 6.65 10.86 -6.01
C GLY A 81 7.96 11.47 -6.51
N GLU A 82 7.87 12.33 -7.53
CA GLU A 82 9.05 13.03 -8.09
C GLU A 82 9.72 13.92 -7.03
N ILE A 83 8.92 14.73 -6.31
CA ILE A 83 9.39 15.60 -5.22
C ILE A 83 10.12 14.78 -4.14
N ALA A 84 9.58 13.63 -3.76
CA ALA A 84 10.20 12.75 -2.77
C ALA A 84 11.53 12.15 -3.28
N GLN A 85 11.60 11.77 -4.55
CA GLN A 85 12.84 11.27 -5.17
C GLN A 85 13.91 12.36 -5.28
N GLU A 86 13.52 13.58 -5.67
CA GLU A 86 14.41 14.75 -5.74
C GLU A 86 14.95 15.14 -4.36
N ALA A 87 14.15 14.95 -3.31
CA ALA A 87 14.58 15.11 -1.91
C ALA A 87 15.55 13.99 -1.44
N GLY A 88 15.81 12.98 -2.27
CA GLY A 88 16.77 11.90 -2.03
C GLY A 88 16.16 10.59 -1.53
N ALA A 89 14.85 10.52 -1.32
CA ALA A 89 14.19 9.35 -0.75
C ALA A 89 14.00 8.23 -1.79
N VAL A 90 13.99 6.99 -1.31
CA VAL A 90 13.46 5.85 -2.07
C VAL A 90 11.96 5.77 -1.83
N CYS A 91 11.18 5.80 -2.91
CA CYS A 91 9.73 5.73 -2.87
C CYS A 91 9.23 4.30 -3.10
N ILE A 92 8.35 3.82 -2.21
CA ILE A 92 7.62 2.56 -2.36
C ILE A 92 6.14 2.88 -2.53
N ASP A 93 5.59 2.60 -3.70
CA ASP A 93 4.23 2.96 -4.06
C ASP A 93 3.27 1.77 -4.09
N ASN A 94 2.25 1.80 -3.24
CA ASN A 94 1.14 0.82 -3.28
C ASN A 94 -0.02 1.24 -4.21
N GLY A 95 0.15 2.34 -4.94
CA GLY A 95 -0.72 2.81 -6.01
C GLY A 95 -0.72 1.93 -7.25
N SER A 96 -1.60 2.27 -8.19
CA SER A 96 -1.71 1.58 -9.48
C SER A 96 -1.07 2.33 -10.64
N ASP A 97 -0.84 3.63 -10.47
CA ASP A 97 -0.55 4.56 -11.57
C ASP A 97 0.76 4.23 -12.30
N PHE A 98 1.76 3.68 -11.58
CA PHE A 98 3.10 3.41 -12.11
C PHE A 98 3.39 1.93 -12.40
N ARG A 99 2.42 1.02 -12.22
CA ARG A 99 2.67 -0.43 -12.32
C ARG A 99 3.10 -0.91 -13.71
N LEU A 100 2.75 -0.16 -14.75
CA LEU A 100 3.06 -0.48 -16.14
C LEU A 100 4.16 0.41 -16.72
N ASP A 101 4.74 1.30 -15.92
CA ASP A 101 5.86 2.13 -16.35
C ASP A 101 7.12 1.25 -16.47
N PRO A 102 7.73 1.13 -17.66
CA PRO A 102 8.92 0.28 -17.86
C PRO A 102 10.17 0.79 -17.12
N ALA A 103 10.20 2.05 -16.69
CA ALA A 103 11.30 2.62 -15.91
C ALA A 103 11.18 2.32 -14.40
N ILE A 104 10.00 1.88 -13.94
CA ILE A 104 9.71 1.64 -12.53
C ILE A 104 9.62 0.13 -12.28
N PRO A 105 10.48 -0.46 -11.44
CA PRO A 105 10.39 -1.87 -11.11
C PRO A 105 9.10 -2.17 -10.34
N LEU A 106 8.35 -3.17 -10.82
CA LEU A 106 7.18 -3.74 -10.16
C LEU A 106 7.60 -4.99 -9.38
N VAL A 107 7.59 -4.95 -8.05
CA VAL A 107 8.36 -5.89 -7.23
C VAL A 107 7.51 -6.70 -6.25
N VAL A 108 7.70 -8.02 -6.25
CA VAL A 108 7.40 -8.90 -5.12
C VAL A 108 8.74 -9.44 -4.59
N PRO A 109 9.15 -9.10 -3.35
CA PRO A 109 10.50 -9.38 -2.86
C PRO A 109 10.95 -10.84 -2.98
N GLU A 110 10.05 -11.79 -2.82
CA GLU A 110 10.34 -13.23 -2.88
C GLU A 110 10.33 -13.78 -4.31
N VAL A 111 9.91 -12.98 -5.29
CA VAL A 111 9.76 -13.38 -6.69
C VAL A 111 10.85 -12.77 -7.57
N ASN A 112 10.99 -11.46 -7.55
CA ASN A 112 11.89 -10.71 -8.43
C ASN A 112 12.69 -9.62 -7.70
N PRO A 113 13.39 -9.95 -6.60
CA PRO A 113 14.18 -8.96 -5.84
C PRO A 113 15.27 -8.29 -6.69
N GLU A 114 15.79 -9.00 -7.71
CA GLU A 114 16.81 -8.51 -8.63
C GLU A 114 16.36 -7.35 -9.52
N ALA A 115 15.04 -7.09 -9.61
CA ALA A 115 14.53 -5.93 -10.33
C ALA A 115 14.88 -4.60 -9.62
N VAL A 116 15.17 -4.66 -8.31
CA VAL A 116 15.64 -3.50 -7.55
C VAL A 116 17.16 -3.40 -7.69
N THR A 117 17.62 -2.21 -8.10
CA THR A 117 19.05 -1.91 -8.22
C THR A 117 19.41 -0.73 -7.32
N SER A 118 20.70 -0.45 -7.15
CA SER A 118 21.17 0.73 -6.43
C SER A 118 20.73 2.07 -7.06
N LYS A 119 20.23 2.05 -8.30
CA LYS A 119 19.67 3.21 -9.02
C LYS A 119 18.16 3.34 -8.86
N SER A 120 17.48 2.31 -8.35
CA SER A 120 16.04 2.36 -8.11
C SER A 120 15.75 3.43 -7.04
N ARG A 121 14.94 4.42 -7.41
CA ARG A 121 14.47 5.49 -6.51
C ARG A 121 12.96 5.49 -6.35
N PHE A 122 12.25 4.78 -7.21
CA PHE A 122 10.82 4.56 -7.12
C PHE A 122 10.53 3.10 -7.45
N ILE A 123 9.73 2.45 -6.62
CA ILE A 123 9.41 1.02 -6.74
C ILE A 123 7.89 0.89 -6.59
N ALA A 124 7.26 0.22 -7.54
CA ALA A 124 5.83 -0.02 -7.51
C ALA A 124 5.53 -1.39 -6.87
N SER A 125 4.49 -1.42 -6.04
CA SER A 125 3.89 -2.64 -5.52
C SER A 125 2.81 -3.15 -6.49
N PRO A 126 2.79 -4.46 -6.83
CA PRO A 126 1.78 -5.02 -7.70
C PRO A 126 0.37 -4.99 -7.10
N ASN A 127 -0.60 -5.42 -7.91
CA ASN A 127 -1.96 -5.61 -7.42
C ASN A 127 -1.99 -6.69 -6.34
N CYS A 128 -2.78 -6.50 -5.28
CA CYS A 128 -2.89 -7.42 -4.14
C CYS A 128 -3.17 -8.87 -4.56
N SER A 129 -4.08 -9.09 -5.53
CA SER A 129 -4.38 -10.44 -6.04
C SER A 129 -3.23 -11.03 -6.84
N THR A 130 -2.45 -10.19 -7.53
CA THR A 130 -1.26 -10.63 -8.27
C THR A 130 -0.16 -11.06 -7.31
N ILE A 131 0.11 -10.29 -6.25
CA ILE A 131 1.13 -10.61 -5.24
C ILE A 131 0.88 -12.03 -4.68
N GLN A 132 -0.33 -12.27 -4.19
CA GLN A 132 -0.73 -13.58 -3.64
C GLN A 132 -0.56 -14.71 -4.65
N LEU A 133 -0.95 -14.47 -5.91
CA LEU A 133 -0.85 -15.47 -6.97
C LEU A 133 0.60 -15.79 -7.32
N VAL A 134 1.44 -14.78 -7.57
CA VAL A 134 2.82 -15.01 -8.03
C VAL A 134 3.72 -15.62 -6.96
N MET A 135 3.44 -15.38 -5.68
CA MET A 135 4.11 -16.06 -4.57
C MET A 135 4.01 -17.59 -4.68
N VAL A 136 2.85 -18.11 -5.11
CA VAL A 136 2.62 -19.54 -5.31
C VAL A 136 3.11 -19.98 -6.70
N LEU A 137 2.86 -19.18 -7.73
CA LEU A 137 3.19 -19.57 -9.10
C LEU A 137 4.68 -19.52 -9.40
N HIS A 138 5.47 -18.65 -8.75
CA HIS A 138 6.90 -18.50 -9.03
C HIS A 138 7.72 -19.78 -8.85
N PRO A 139 7.65 -20.49 -7.69
CA PRO A 139 8.37 -21.76 -7.55
C PRO A 139 7.89 -22.81 -8.57
N LEU A 140 6.58 -22.85 -8.87
CA LEU A 140 6.03 -23.75 -9.89
C LEU A 140 6.56 -23.40 -11.29
N HIS A 141 6.63 -22.13 -11.64
CA HIS A 141 7.16 -21.65 -12.92
C HIS A 141 8.64 -22.01 -13.10
N LYS A 142 9.43 -21.90 -12.03
CA LYS A 142 10.84 -22.29 -12.02
C LYS A 142 11.02 -23.79 -12.23
N ALA A 143 10.18 -24.61 -11.59
CA ALA A 143 10.23 -26.07 -11.72
C ALA A 143 9.69 -26.57 -13.07
N ALA A 144 8.60 -25.97 -13.55
CA ALA A 144 7.96 -26.28 -14.81
C ALA A 144 7.38 -24.99 -15.42
N ARG A 145 7.98 -24.53 -16.51
CA ARG A 145 7.63 -23.25 -17.14
C ARG A 145 6.14 -23.18 -17.47
N ILE A 146 5.39 -22.42 -16.66
CA ILE A 146 3.97 -22.17 -16.85
C ILE A 146 3.76 -21.42 -18.17
N ARG A 147 2.77 -21.86 -18.96
CA ARG A 147 2.40 -21.24 -20.25
C ARG A 147 1.10 -20.45 -20.20
N ARG A 148 0.17 -20.85 -19.34
CA ARG A 148 -1.16 -20.24 -19.19
C ARG A 148 -1.66 -20.46 -17.77
N VAL A 149 -2.34 -19.46 -17.23
CA VAL A 149 -3.11 -19.55 -15.99
C VAL A 149 -4.53 -19.11 -16.30
N VAL A 150 -5.53 -19.81 -15.77
CA VAL A 150 -6.93 -19.38 -15.77
C VAL A 150 -7.28 -19.16 -14.31
N VAL A 151 -7.74 -17.96 -13.97
CA VAL A 151 -7.92 -17.53 -12.57
C VAL A 151 -9.36 -17.08 -12.35
N SER A 152 -9.96 -17.56 -11.26
CA SER A 152 -11.19 -17.03 -10.69
C SER A 152 -10.87 -16.52 -9.30
N THR A 153 -11.16 -15.25 -9.03
CA THR A 153 -10.82 -14.61 -7.75
C THR A 153 -12.06 -14.43 -6.88
N TYR A 154 -11.89 -14.60 -5.58
CA TYR A 154 -12.91 -14.33 -4.56
C TYR A 154 -12.35 -13.24 -3.65
N GLN A 155 -12.61 -11.98 -3.99
CA GLN A 155 -11.93 -10.85 -3.36
C GLN A 155 -12.71 -10.33 -2.15
N SER A 156 -11.97 -10.01 -1.09
CA SER A 156 -12.52 -9.33 0.09
C SER A 156 -12.91 -7.87 -0.21
N VAL A 157 -13.91 -7.36 0.48
CA VAL A 157 -14.34 -5.96 0.38
C VAL A 157 -13.29 -4.96 0.89
N SER A 158 -12.33 -5.41 1.72
CA SER A 158 -11.28 -4.53 2.25
C SER A 158 -10.41 -3.89 1.15
N GLY A 159 -10.31 -4.52 -0.03
CA GLY A 159 -9.63 -3.94 -1.19
C GLY A 159 -10.29 -2.68 -1.74
N TRP A 160 -11.53 -2.40 -1.36
CA TRP A 160 -12.29 -1.21 -1.75
C TRP A 160 -12.25 -0.10 -0.69
N GLY A 161 -11.47 -0.28 0.38
CA GLY A 161 -11.26 0.69 1.44
C GLY A 161 -12.34 0.67 2.52
N VAL A 162 -12.18 1.58 3.50
CA VAL A 162 -12.97 1.60 4.75
C VAL A 162 -14.47 1.66 4.49
N ARG A 163 -14.92 2.50 3.56
CA ARG A 163 -16.36 2.68 3.27
C ARG A 163 -17.03 1.38 2.80
N ALA A 164 -16.39 0.64 1.90
CA ALA A 164 -16.94 -0.62 1.41
C ALA A 164 -16.99 -1.70 2.51
N TYR A 165 -16.02 -1.67 3.42
CA TYR A 165 -16.02 -2.53 4.60
C TYR A 165 -17.18 -2.19 5.55
N GLU A 166 -17.37 -0.90 5.86
CA GLU A 166 -18.50 -0.41 6.68
C GLU A 166 -19.86 -0.72 6.03
N ASP A 167 -19.98 -0.52 4.71
CA ASP A 167 -21.17 -0.84 3.95
C ASP A 167 -21.52 -2.32 4.05
N LEU A 168 -20.54 -3.22 3.91
CA LEU A 168 -20.77 -4.66 4.08
C LEU A 168 -21.30 -4.97 5.49
N LEU A 169 -20.68 -4.40 6.53
CA LEU A 169 -21.13 -4.61 7.91
C LEU A 169 -22.56 -4.11 8.14
N ASN A 170 -22.94 -3.01 7.51
CA ASN A 170 -24.30 -2.46 7.58
C ASN A 170 -25.32 -3.28 6.78
N GLN A 171 -24.91 -3.88 5.66
CA GLN A 171 -25.76 -4.67 4.77
C GLN A 171 -26.04 -6.07 5.32
N ILE A 172 -25.07 -6.73 5.99
CA ILE A 172 -25.23 -8.09 6.50
C ILE A 172 -26.49 -8.27 7.38
N PRO A 173 -26.73 -7.45 8.42
CA PRO A 173 -27.94 -7.60 9.24
C PRO A 173 -29.25 -7.37 8.47
N GLN A 174 -29.23 -6.50 7.46
CA GLN A 174 -30.39 -6.22 6.61
C GLN A 174 -30.70 -7.41 5.70
N ALA A 175 -29.66 -7.98 5.08
CA ALA A 175 -29.76 -9.19 4.27
C ALA A 175 -30.33 -10.34 5.10
N LEU A 176 -29.81 -10.58 6.30
CA LEU A 176 -30.29 -11.62 7.20
C LEU A 176 -31.77 -11.43 7.59
N LYS A 177 -32.21 -10.20 7.86
CA LYS A 177 -33.63 -9.89 8.12
C LYS A 177 -34.53 -10.14 6.90
N SER A 178 -34.01 -9.91 5.69
CA SER A 178 -34.78 -10.12 4.45
C SER A 178 -35.03 -11.59 4.16
N LEU A 179 -34.12 -12.49 4.54
CA LEU A 179 -34.28 -13.93 4.36
C LEU A 179 -35.50 -14.48 5.12
N ASN A 180 -35.84 -13.91 6.27
CA ASN A 180 -37.04 -14.29 7.04
C ASN A 180 -38.36 -13.95 6.31
N LYS A 181 -38.31 -13.17 5.23
CA LYS A 181 -39.46 -12.81 4.40
C LYS A 181 -39.56 -13.64 3.12
N VAL A 182 -38.55 -14.48 2.84
CA VAL A 182 -38.55 -15.38 1.69
C VAL A 182 -39.10 -16.72 2.15
N SER A 183 -40.35 -17.03 1.78
CA SER A 183 -40.91 -18.37 1.92
C SER A 183 -40.43 -19.23 0.74
N PHE A 184 -39.77 -20.34 1.03
CA PHE A 184 -39.55 -21.41 0.06
C PHE A 184 -40.82 -22.26 -0.08
#